data_AF-A0A8J7I900-F1
#
_entry.id   AF-A0A8J7I900-F1
#
_cell.length_a   1.000
_cell.length_b   1.000
_cell.length_c   1.000
_cell.angle_alpha   90.00
_cell.angle_beta   90.00
_cell.angle_gamma   90.00
#
_symmetry.space_group_name_H-M   'P 1'
#
loop_
_entity.id
_entity.type
_entity.pdbx_description
1 polymer ?
#
loop_
_entity_poly.entity_id
_entity_poly.type
_entity_poly.pdbx_seq_one_letter_code
_entity_poly.pdbx_strand_id
1 'polypeptide(L)' 'VDWGKQHPGEVLKARILLQASRLFEGMQPDEIRIIFAALADRGVGQVEGEGDRLGWKWS' A
#
# COMPACT_ATOMS: atom_id res chain seq x y z
N VAL A 1 -0.04 -11.33 0.02
CA VAL A 1 -1.48 -11.01 -0.15
C VAL A 1 -2.23 -11.04 1.20
N ASP A 2 -1.80 -11.81 2.20
CA ASP A 2 -2.56 -11.93 3.46
C ASP A 2 -2.41 -10.78 4.48
N TRP A 3 -1.50 -9.82 4.29
CA TRP A 3 -1.38 -8.69 5.24
C TRP A 3 -2.70 -7.91 5.37
N GLY A 4 -3.33 -7.58 4.24
CA GLY A 4 -4.61 -6.86 4.24
C GLY A 4 -5.76 -7.62 4.90
N LYS A 5 -5.73 -8.96 4.85
CA LYS A 5 -6.72 -9.81 5.54
C LYS A 5 -6.47 -9.90 7.05
N GLN A 6 -5.22 -9.83 7.47
CA GLN A 6 -4.81 -9.83 8.89
C GLN A 6 -5.01 -8.47 9.56
N HIS A 7 -5.07 -7.39 8.76
CA HIS A 7 -5.23 -6.00 9.20
C HIS A 7 -6.46 -5.34 8.56
N PRO A 8 -7.68 -5.86 8.81
CA PRO A 8 -8.88 -5.32 8.21
C PRO A 8 -9.12 -3.88 8.66
N GLY A 9 -9.36 -2.99 7.69
CA GLY A 9 -9.65 -1.59 7.96
C GLY A 9 -8.43 -0.69 8.15
N GLU A 10 -7.22 -1.27 8.28
CA GLU A 10 -5.99 -0.48 8.40
C GLU A 10 -5.53 0.06 7.05
N VAL A 11 -5.02 1.31 7.07
CA VAL A 11 -4.44 1.93 5.89
C VAL A 11 -2.94 1.70 5.85
N LEU A 12 -2.50 0.82 4.96
CA LEU A 12 -1.12 0.54 4.68
C LEU A 12 -0.45 1.73 3.98
N LYS A 13 0.57 2.31 4.60
CA LYS A 13 1.37 3.40 4.03
C LYS A 13 2.65 2.85 3.40
N ALA A 14 3.15 3.51 2.36
CA ALA A 14 4.38 3.13 1.67
C ALA A 14 5.59 3.01 2.63
N ARG A 15 5.67 3.92 3.61
CA ARG A 15 6.73 3.89 4.64
C ARG A 15 6.71 2.61 5.48
N ILE A 16 5.54 2.04 5.75
CA ILE A 16 5.42 0.79 6.51
C ILE A 16 6.04 -0.35 5.70
N LEU A 17 5.78 -0.40 4.39
CA LEU A 17 6.35 -1.41 3.51
C LEU A 17 7.86 -1.30 3.36
N LEU A 18 8.40 -0.07 3.25
CA LEU A 18 9.84 0.18 3.23
C LEU A 18 10.54 -0.31 4.50
N GLN A 19 9.90 -0.18 5.66
CA GLN A 19 10.47 -0.59 6.94
C GLN A 19 10.29 -2.09 7.22
N ALA A 20 9.16 -2.66 6.79
CA ALA A 20 8.77 -4.02 7.14
C ALA A 20 9.24 -5.08 6.14
N SER A 21 9.65 -4.70 4.92
CA SER A 21 9.97 -5.66 3.87
C SER A 21 11.12 -5.21 2.98
N ARG A 22 12.11 -6.11 2.82
CA ARG A 22 13.23 -5.93 1.86
C ARG A 22 12.80 -5.95 0.41
N LEU A 23 11.58 -6.41 0.10
CA LEU A 23 11.05 -6.41 -1.27
C LEU A 23 10.94 -5.00 -1.85
N PHE A 24 10.84 -3.98 -0.98
CA PHE A 24 10.75 -2.58 -1.38
C PHE A 24 12.06 -1.82 -1.10
N GLU A 25 13.15 -2.51 -0.80
CA GLU A 25 14.45 -1.89 -0.55
C GLU A 25 14.94 -1.14 -1.78
N GLY A 26 15.36 0.12 -1.60
CA GLY A 26 15.80 0.99 -2.70
C GLY A 26 14.67 1.68 -3.48
N MET A 27 13.40 1.35 -3.21
CA MET A 27 12.26 2.05 -3.84
C MET A 27 11.97 3.39 -3.17
N GLN A 28 11.47 4.34 -3.96
CA GLN A 28 10.89 5.58 -3.48
C GLN A 28 9.43 5.36 -3.02
N PRO A 29 8.93 6.13 -2.04
CA PRO A 29 7.54 6.04 -1.59
C PRO A 29 6.52 6.17 -2.72
N ASP A 30 6.79 7.01 -3.72
CA ASP A 30 5.90 7.20 -4.88
C ASP A 30 5.78 5.96 -5.75
N GLU A 31 6.87 5.20 -5.94
CA GLU A 31 6.86 3.95 -6.70
C GLU A 31 5.97 2.90 -6.01
N ILE A 32 5.97 2.87 -4.67
CA ILE A 32 5.09 1.99 -3.89
C ILE A 32 3.63 2.45 -3.97
N ARG A 33 3.37 3.76 -4.00
CA ARG A 33 2.02 4.31 -4.18
C ARG A 33 1.44 3.95 -5.55
N ILE A 34 2.27 3.83 -6.59
CA ILE A 34 1.83 3.31 -7.90
C ILE A 34 1.36 1.85 -7.77
N ILE A 35 2.04 1.03 -6.97
CA ILE A 35 1.59 -0.35 -6.71
C ILE A 35 0.22 -0.36 -6.02
N PHE A 36 -0.01 0.54 -5.06
CA PHE A 36 -1.30 0.68 -4.40
C PHE A 36 -2.43 1.01 -5.37
N ALA A 37 -2.21 1.95 -6.29
CA ALA A 37 -3.17 2.27 -7.34
C ALA A 37 -3.42 1.04 -8.24
N ALA A 38 -2.36 0.35 -8.69
CA ALA A 38 -2.49 -0.82 -9.53
C ALA A 38 -3.22 -2.00 -8.85
N LEU A 39 -3.12 -2.14 -7.53
CA LEU A 39 -3.90 -3.12 -6.78
C LEU A 39 -5.39 -2.75 -6.72
N ALA A 40 -5.69 -1.49 -6.45
CA ALA A 40 -7.07 -0.99 -6.45
C ALA A 40 -7.73 -1.11 -7.84
N ASP A 41 -7.01 -0.79 -8.91
CA ASP A 41 -7.47 -0.94 -10.29
C ASP A 41 -7.80 -2.40 -10.65
N ARG A 42 -7.16 -3.36 -9.98
CA ARG A 42 -7.42 -4.81 -10.12
C ARG A 42 -8.54 -5.30 -9.21
N GLY A 43 -9.24 -4.40 -8.51
CA GLY A 43 -10.29 -4.74 -7.54
C GLY A 43 -9.74 -5.35 -6.25
N VAL A 44 -8.47 -5.13 -5.94
CA VAL A 44 -7.80 -5.66 -4.75
C VAL A 44 -7.59 -4.53 -3.76
N GLY A 45 -8.57 -4.32 -2.88
CA GLY A 45 -8.59 -3.19 -1.95
C GLY A 45 -8.89 -1.85 -2.62
N GLN A 46 -8.63 -0.78 -1.89
CA GLN A 46 -8.86 0.60 -2.33
C GLN A 46 -7.72 1.52 -1.88
N VAL A 47 -7.49 2.58 -2.65
CA VAL A 47 -6.59 3.67 -2.24
C VAL A 47 -7.33 4.61 -1.29
N GLU A 48 -6.69 4.99 -0.19
CA GLU A 48 -7.19 6.01 0.74
C GLU A 48 -6.19 7.16 0.92
N GLY A 49 -6.71 8.39 0.83
CA GLY A 49 -5.93 9.63 0.96
C GLY A 49 -5.38 10.15 -0.37
N GLU A 50 -4.63 11.25 -0.31
CA GLU A 50 -4.11 11.97 -1.47
C GLU A 50 -2.63 12.33 -1.29
N GLY A 51 -1.92 12.45 -2.42
CA GLY A 51 -0.51 12.83 -2.48
C GLY A 51 0.36 12.03 -1.51
N ASP A 52 1.08 12.72 -0.63
CA ASP A 52 1.97 12.06 0.32
C ASP A 52 1.28 11.23 1.40
N ARG A 53 -0.02 11.47 1.60
CA ARG A 53 -0.83 10.72 2.56
C ARG A 53 -1.53 9.53 1.92
N LEU A 54 -1.31 9.25 0.64
CA LEU A 54 -1.89 8.10 -0.04
C LEU A 54 -1.41 6.79 0.62
N GLY A 55 -2.37 5.93 0.90
CA GLY A 55 -2.15 4.56 1.33
C GLY A 55 -3.14 3.61 0.69
N TRP A 56 -3.05 2.34 1.05
CA TRP A 56 -3.90 1.28 0.53
C TRP A 56 -4.59 0.55 1.67
N LYS A 57 -5.85 0.20 1.46
CA LYS A 57 -6.67 -0.51 2.43
C LYS A 57 -7.30 -1.71 1.77
N TRP A 58 -7.23 -2.86 2.41
CA TRP A 58 -7.89 -4.06 1.91
C TRP A 58 -9.42 -3.96 2.08
N SER A 59 -10.17 -4.38 1.06
CA SER A 59 -11.63 -4.43 1.01
C SER A 59 -12.09 -5.78 0.48
#